data_AF-A0A9Q3DQP3-F1
#
_entry.id   AF-A0A9Q3DQP3-F1
#
_cell.length_a   1.000
_cell.length_b   1.000
_cell.length_c   1.000
_cell.angle_alpha   90.00
_cell.angle_beta   90.00
_cell.angle_gamma   90.00
#
_symmetry.space_group_name_H-M   'P 1'
#
loop_
_entity.id
_entity.type
_entity.pdbx_description
1 polymer ?
#
loop_
_entity_poly.entity_id
_entity_poly.type
_entity_poly.pdbx_seq_one_letter_code
_entity_poly.pdbx_strand_id
1 'polypeptide(L)'
;MTHTVSTRTIQREIHKLGKHSHIAPRKPYLRPQDFQRRLAFAQAHRHWTINEWARVIWTDELAFELGKKVDRVRVWRTPQEKWNLENLAVNH
;
A
#
# COMPACT_ATOMS: atom_id res chain seq x y z
N MET A 1 -41.03 12.05 7.49
CA MET A 1 -40.06 13.15 7.52
C MET A 1 -38.66 12.55 7.45
N THR A 2 -37.97 12.66 6.31
CA THR A 2 -36.59 12.22 6.18
C THR A 2 -35.69 13.32 6.73
N HIS A 3 -35.20 13.17 7.96
CA HIS A 3 -34.22 14.11 8.50
C HIS A 3 -32.92 14.00 7.70
N THR A 4 -32.61 15.03 6.94
CA THR A 4 -31.34 15.12 6.21
C THR A 4 -30.23 15.37 7.21
N VAL A 5 -29.39 14.36 7.46
CA VAL A 5 -28.23 14.48 8.35
C VAL A 5 -27.15 15.31 7.66
N SER A 6 -26.54 16.26 8.38
CA SER A 6 -25.45 17.06 7.83
C SER A 6 -24.17 16.23 7.63
N THR A 7 -23.39 16.55 6.60
CA THR A 7 -22.07 15.94 6.34
C THR A 7 -21.13 16.07 7.54
N ARG A 8 -21.20 17.19 8.26
CA ARG A 8 -20.42 17.43 9.48
C ARG A 8 -20.78 16.46 10.60
N THR A 9 -22.06 16.14 10.75
CA THR A 9 -22.51 15.15 11.73
C THR A 9 -21.94 13.77 11.39
N ILE A 10 -22.05 13.35 10.13
CA ILE A 10 -21.51 12.07 9.64
C ILE A 10 -19.99 12.00 9.89
N GLN A 11 -19.24 13.05 9.54
CA GLN A 11 -17.79 13.08 9.71
C GLN A 11 -17.37 13.00 11.18
N ARG A 12 -18.08 13.68 12.09
CA ARG A 12 -17.80 13.61 13.53
C ARG A 12 -18.01 12.19 14.06
N GLU A 13 -19.09 11.52 13.66
CA GLU A 13 -19.33 10.14 14.08
C GLU A 13 -18.27 9.18 13.52
N ILE A 14 -17.86 9.33 12.25
CA ILE A 14 -16.76 8.53 11.67
C ILE A 14 -15.45 8.76 12.42
N HIS A 15 -15.14 10.01 12.80
CA HIS A 15 -13.94 10.32 13.58
C HIS A 15 -14.01 9.77 15.01
N LYS A 16 -15.19 9.75 15.65
CA LYS A 16 -15.38 9.08 16.96
C LYS A 16 -15.11 7.58 16.87
N LEU A 17 -15.38 6.96 15.72
CA LEU A 17 -15.01 5.57 15.43
C LEU A 17 -13.51 5.40 15.08
N GLY A 18 -12.70 6.46 15.16
CA GLY A 18 -11.26 6.44 14.91
C GLY A 18 -10.87 6.32 13.43
N LYS A 19 -11.82 6.48 12.50
CA LYS A 19 -11.58 6.39 11.07
C LYS A 19 -11.30 7.78 10.49
N HIS A 20 -10.30 7.84 9.62
CA HIS A 20 -9.92 9.06 8.91
C HIS A 20 -9.71 8.79 7.43
N SER A 21 -9.79 9.85 6.62
CA SER A 21 -9.51 9.76 5.18
C SER A 21 -8.00 9.61 4.96
N HIS A 22 -7.60 8.50 4.34
CA HIS A 22 -6.22 8.21 3.98
C HIS A 22 -6.11 7.83 2.50
N ILE A 23 -4.92 8.00 1.91
CA ILE A 23 -4.62 7.44 0.59
C ILE A 23 -4.43 5.92 0.76
N ALA A 24 -5.12 5.14 -0.09
CA ALA A 24 -4.99 3.70 -0.13
C ALA A 24 -3.57 3.33 -0.60
N PRO A 25 -2.79 2.54 0.17
CA PRO A 25 -1.46 2.13 -0.26
C PRO A 25 -1.56 1.17 -1.45
N ARG A 26 -0.63 1.31 -2.39
CA ARG A 26 -0.42 0.34 -3.46
C ARG A 26 0.49 -0.78 -2.96
N LYS A 27 0.11 -2.02 -3.25
CA LYS A 27 0.92 -3.20 -2.94
C LYS A 27 0.92 -4.08 -4.17
N PRO A 28 2.07 -4.39 -4.79
CA PRO A 28 2.10 -5.24 -5.98
C PRO A 28 1.44 -6.59 -5.67
N TYR A 29 0.62 -7.06 -6.60
CA TYR A 29 0.09 -8.41 -6.52
C TYR A 29 1.26 -9.39 -6.67
N LEU A 30 1.39 -10.29 -5.69
CA LEU A 30 2.38 -11.37 -5.73
C LEU A 30 1.62 -12.67 -5.76
N ARG A 31 1.91 -13.52 -6.74
CA ARG A 31 1.40 -14.89 -6.71
C ARG A 31 2.02 -15.61 -5.50
N PRO A 32 1.33 -16.58 -4.90
CA PRO A 32 1.86 -17.34 -3.75
C PRO A 32 3.27 -17.91 -4.00
N GLN A 33 3.55 -18.35 -5.22
CA GLN A 33 4.86 -18.86 -5.62
C GLN A 33 5.95 -17.76 -5.61
N ASP A 34 5.63 -16.56 -6.09
CA ASP A 34 6.57 -15.43 -6.08
C ASP A 34 6.86 -14.99 -4.64
N PHE A 35 5.85 -15.03 -3.76
CA PHE A 35 6.03 -14.78 -2.34
C PHE A 35 7.03 -15.75 -1.70
N GLN A 36 6.89 -17.05 -1.96
CA GLN A 36 7.82 -18.06 -1.44
C GLN A 36 9.23 -17.87 -1.97
N ARG A 37 9.39 -17.60 -3.27
CA ARG A 37 10.70 -17.33 -3.87
C ARG A 37 11.38 -16.10 -3.25
N ARG A 38 10.63 -15.03 -3.02
CA ARG A 38 11.15 -13.81 -2.36
C ARG A 38 11.54 -14.08 -0.90
N LEU A 39 10.73 -14.86 -0.17
CA LEU A 39 11.04 -15.22 1.21
C LEU A 39 12.31 -16.06 1.30
N ALA A 40 12.44 -17.09 0.46
CA ALA A 40 13.63 -17.93 0.39
C ALA A 40 14.89 -17.12 0.06
N PHE A 41 14.80 -16.20 -0.90
CA PHE A 41 15.90 -15.30 -1.23
C PHE A 41 16.31 -14.45 -0.02
N ALA A 42 15.34 -13.79 0.64
CA ALA A 42 15.61 -12.96 1.81
C ALA A 42 16.22 -13.75 2.98
N GLN A 43 15.78 -14.99 3.19
CA GLN A 43 16.34 -15.88 4.22
C GLN A 43 17.78 -16.29 3.89
N ALA A 44 18.05 -16.70 2.65
CA ALA A 44 19.38 -17.12 2.22
C ALA A 44 20.42 -15.99 2.32
N HIS A 45 20.01 -14.74 2.12
CA HIS A 45 20.89 -13.56 2.12
C HIS A 45 20.77 -12.73 3.41
N ARG A 46 20.06 -13.21 4.43
CA ARG A 46 19.78 -12.46 5.68
C ARG A 46 21.05 -12.02 6.41
N HIS A 47 22.11 -12.82 6.32
CA HIS A 47 23.38 -12.61 7.01
C HIS A 47 24.49 -12.09 6.10
N TRP A 48 24.17 -11.72 4.86
CA TRP A 48 25.15 -11.14 3.96
C TRP A 48 25.69 -9.81 4.50
N THR A 49 27.00 -9.68 4.42
CA THR A 49 27.75 -8.49 4.77
C THR A 49 27.67 -7.44 3.67
N ILE A 50 28.03 -6.20 3.99
CA ILE A 50 28.08 -5.09 3.02
C ILE A 50 29.01 -5.44 1.84
N ASN A 51 30.13 -6.13 2.10
CA ASN A 51 31.08 -6.53 1.07
C ASN A 51 30.51 -7.58 0.10
N GLU A 52 29.62 -8.46 0.57
CA GLU A 52 28.94 -9.43 -0.30
C GLU A 52 27.91 -8.73 -1.19
N TRP A 53 27.13 -7.80 -0.64
CA TRP A 53 26.22 -6.97 -1.42
C TRP A 53 26.93 -6.10 -2.46
N ALA A 54 28.12 -5.58 -2.13
CA ALA A 54 28.92 -4.74 -3.04
C ALA A 54 29.41 -5.48 -4.29
N ARG A 55 29.41 -6.83 -4.27
CA ARG A 55 29.78 -7.65 -5.43
C ARG A 55 28.62 -7.89 -6.40
N VAL A 56 27.40 -7.54 -6.01
CA VAL A 56 26.22 -7.74 -6.86
C VAL A 56 26.07 -6.55 -7.81
N ILE A 57 26.06 -6.84 -9.12
CA ILE A 57 25.73 -5.85 -10.15
C ILE A 57 24.22 -5.90 -10.36
N TRP A 58 23.55 -4.79 -10.08
CA TRP A 58 22.12 -4.63 -10.26
C TRP A 58 21.82 -3.93 -11.58
N THR A 59 20.82 -4.41 -12.30
CA THR A 59 20.29 -3.77 -13.50
C THR A 59 18.77 -3.69 -13.39
N ASP A 60 18.20 -2.55 -13.75
CA ASP A 60 16.75 -2.38 -13.86
C ASP A 60 16.47 -1.38 -14.97
N GLU A 61 15.26 -1.46 -15.53
CA GLU A 61 14.77 -0.54 -16.54
C GLU A 61 13.63 0.29 -15.96
N LEU A 62 13.68 1.61 -16.13
CA LEU A 62 12.62 2.51 -15.70
C LEU A 62 11.97 3.19 -16.91
N ALA A 63 10.64 3.15 -16.97
CA ALA A 63 9.86 3.96 -17.90
C ALA A 63 9.59 5.36 -17.30
N PHE A 64 9.88 6.42 -18.06
CA PHE A 64 9.48 7.77 -17.71
C PHE A 64 8.24 8.18 -18.52
N GLU A 65 7.23 8.74 -17.85
CA GLU A 65 6.01 9.22 -18.48
C GLU A 65 5.73 10.66 -18.02
N LEU A 66 5.50 11.58 -18.97
CA LEU A 66 5.12 12.96 -18.68
C LEU A 66 3.60 13.09 -18.62
N GLY A 67 3.08 13.71 -17.56
CA GLY A 67 1.65 14.07 -17.45
C GLY A 67 0.72 12.94 -16.97
N LYS A 68 1.24 11.78 -16.57
CA LYS A 68 0.41 10.70 -16.00
C LYS A 68 -0.25 11.17 -14.71
N LYS A 69 -1.59 11.21 -14.68
CA LYS A 69 -2.34 11.38 -13.43
C LYS A 69 -2.23 10.09 -12.63
N VAL A 70 -1.55 10.16 -11.50
CA VAL A 70 -1.54 9.05 -10.54
C VAL A 70 -2.86 9.07 -9.79
N ASP A 71 -3.76 8.15 -10.11
CA ASP A 71 -5.02 8.03 -9.38
C ASP A 71 -4.75 7.66 -7.92
N ARG A 72 -5.11 8.59 -7.04
CA ARG A 72 -5.02 8.44 -5.58
C ARG A 72 -6.41 8.12 -5.04
N VAL A 73 -6.67 6.84 -4.84
CA VAL A 73 -7.90 6.39 -4.17
C VAL A 73 -7.82 6.74 -2.69
N ARG A 74 -8.89 7.38 -2.17
CA ARG A 74 -9.04 7.66 -0.74
C ARG A 74 -9.93 6.62 -0.09
N VAL A 75 -9.52 6.14 1.08
CA VAL A 75 -10.26 5.18 1.92
C VAL A 75 -10.43 5.77 3.32
N TRP A 76 -11.53 5.41 3.99
CA TRP A 76 -11.79 5.80 5.38
C TRP A 76 -11.48 4.61 6.29
N ARG A 77 -10.41 4.71 7.06
CA ARG A 77 -9.90 3.58 7.86
C ARG A 77 -9.21 4.05 9.13
N THR A 78 -9.01 3.12 10.06
CA THR A 78 -8.11 3.30 11.20
C THR A 78 -6.66 3.04 10.79
N PRO A 79 -5.67 3.40 11.63
CA PRO A 79 -4.26 3.08 11.39
C PRO A 79 -3.98 1.56 11.26
N GLN A 80 -4.69 0.72 12.02
CA GLN A 80 -4.49 -0.73 12.08
C GLN A 80 -4.99 -1.43 10.82
N GLU A 81 -6.03 -0.89 10.17
CA GLU A 81 -6.66 -1.44 8.97
C GLU A 81 -5.87 -1.15 7.68
N LYS A 82 -4.69 -0.50 7.78
CA LYS A 82 -3.89 -0.04 6.62
C LYS A 82 -3.63 -1.11 5.57
N TRP A 83 -3.43 -2.36 5.99
CA TRP A 83 -3.04 -3.47 5.12
C TRP A 83 -4.18 -4.45 4.85
N ASN A 84 -5.40 -4.16 5.29
CA ASN A 84 -6.59 -4.91 4.90
C ASN A 84 -6.77 -4.78 3.38
N LEU A 85 -7.14 -5.88 2.72
CA LEU A 85 -7.30 -5.93 1.27
C LEU A 85 -8.25 -4.84 0.74
N GLU A 86 -9.33 -4.56 1.46
CA GLU A 86 -10.32 -3.52 1.15
C GLU A 86 -9.77 -2.08 1.18
N ASN A 87 -8.66 -1.85 1.89
CA ASN A 87 -8.04 -0.55 2.06
C ASN A 87 -6.83 -0.33 1.15
N LEU A 88 -6.48 -1.32 0.32
CA LEU A 88 -5.42 -1.22 -0.67
C LEU A 88 -5.97 -0.61 -1.96
N ALA A 89 -5.12 0.15 -2.66
CA ALA A 89 -5.45 0.55 -4.01
C ALA A 89 -5.39 -0.69 -4.91
N VAL A 90 -6.38 -0.85 -5.79
CA VAL A 90 -6.33 -1.84 -6.86
C VAL A 90 -5.17 -1.43 -7.79
N ASN A 91 -4.21 -2.33 -8.00
CA ASN A 91 -3.23 -2.10 -9.06
C ASN A 91 -3.92 -2.46 -10.37
N HIS A 92 -4.11 -1.48 -11.24
CA HIS A 92 -4.44 -1.70 -12.65
C HIS A 92 -3.16 -2.04 -13.42
#